data_AF-A0A9P8JII6-F1
#
_entry.id   AF-A0A9P8JII6-F1
#
_cell.length_a   1.000
_cell.length_b   1.000
_cell.length_c   1.000
_cell.angle_alpha   90.00
_cell.angle_beta   90.00
_cell.angle_gamma   90.00
#
_symmetry.space_group_name_H-M   'P 1'
#
loop_
_entity.id
_entity.type
_entity.pdbx_description
1 polymer ?
#
loop_
_entity_poly.entity_id
_entity_poly.type
_entity_poly.pdbx_seq_one_letter_code
_entity_poly.pdbx_strand_id
1 'polypeptide(L)'
;FGFCAKLTEQRSKRATMVGTPYWMAPEVVKQKEYGSKVDIWSLGIMAIEMIESEPPYLNEEPLKALYLIATNGTPRLKKPEALSKELKSFLSVCLCVDVKSRATAEELGRHDFLKTGCNPNMLAELLRFRKQSGH
;
A
#
# COMPACT_ATOMS: atom_id res chain seq x y z
N PHE A 1 -1.50 11.36 12.33
CA PHE A 1 -2.82 10.77 12.61
C PHE A 1 -4.02 11.64 12.17
N GLY A 2 -3.86 12.67 11.32
CA GLY A 2 -4.95 13.60 10.97
C GLY A 2 -6.13 13.02 10.17
N PHE A 3 -5.97 11.82 9.60
CA PHE A 3 -7.02 11.12 8.85
C PHE A 3 -7.41 9.76 9.47
N CYS A 4 -6.95 9.50 10.69
CA CYS A 4 -7.19 8.22 11.34
C CYS A 4 -8.64 8.05 11.77
N ALA A 5 -9.09 6.80 11.77
CA ALA A 5 -10.44 6.42 12.06
C ALA A 5 -10.51 5.52 13.29
N LYS A 6 -11.22 5.94 14.35
CA LYS A 6 -11.64 5.02 15.41
C LYS A 6 -12.88 4.26 14.93
N LEU A 7 -12.75 2.96 14.74
CA LEU A 7 -13.86 2.05 14.53
C LEU A 7 -14.42 1.65 15.90
N THR A 8 -15.74 1.58 16.04
CA THR A 8 -16.41 1.07 17.25
C THR A 8 -17.24 -0.16 16.88
N GLU A 9 -17.61 -1.01 17.85
CA GLU A 9 -18.47 -2.18 17.59
C GLU A 9 -19.81 -1.80 16.93
N GLN A 10 -20.31 -0.59 17.20
CA GLN A 10 -21.54 -0.05 16.60
C GLN A 10 -21.32 0.63 15.23
N ARG A 11 -20.08 0.94 14.84
CA ARG A 11 -19.71 1.55 13.54
C ARG A 11 -18.37 0.99 13.07
N SER A 12 -18.41 -0.17 12.44
CA SER A 12 -17.24 -0.89 11.95
C SER A 12 -16.76 -0.44 10.56
N LYS A 13 -17.44 0.50 9.90
CA LYS A 13 -17.10 0.95 8.54
C LYS A 13 -17.31 2.46 8.30
N ARG A 14 -16.60 3.01 7.30
CA ARG A 14 -16.65 4.43 6.88
C ARG A 14 -16.91 4.60 5.38
N ALA A 15 -17.24 5.84 4.97
CA ALA A 15 -17.57 6.20 3.58
C ALA A 15 -16.96 7.55 3.08
N THR A 16 -16.04 8.18 3.81
CA THR A 16 -15.46 9.49 3.43
C THR A 16 -14.25 9.34 2.48
N MET A 17 -14.21 10.13 1.40
CA MET A 17 -13.09 10.23 0.44
C MET A 17 -11.99 11.16 0.98
N VAL A 18 -11.03 10.61 1.70
CA VAL A 18 -9.91 11.38 2.28
C VAL A 18 -8.60 10.61 2.09
N GLY A 19 -7.55 11.27 1.59
CA GLY A 19 -6.22 10.70 1.36
C GLY A 19 -5.50 11.30 0.15
N THR A 20 -4.22 10.98 -0.04
CA THR A 20 -3.52 11.21 -1.31
C THR A 20 -3.93 10.07 -2.26
N PRO A 21 -4.53 10.35 -3.43
CA PRO A 21 -5.33 9.39 -4.20
C PRO A 21 -4.58 8.10 -4.57
N TYR A 22 -3.26 8.18 -4.79
CA TYR A 22 -2.44 7.08 -5.29
C TYR A 22 -2.33 5.87 -4.34
N TRP A 23 -2.55 6.06 -3.03
CA TRP A 23 -2.52 4.98 -2.04
C TRP A 23 -3.91 4.44 -1.68
N MET A 24 -4.99 5.02 -2.22
CA MET A 24 -6.34 4.64 -1.84
C MET A 24 -6.72 3.26 -2.35
N ALA A 25 -7.37 2.47 -1.51
CA ALA A 25 -7.92 1.17 -1.91
C ALA A 25 -9.11 1.34 -2.87
N PRO A 26 -9.35 0.40 -3.81
CA PRO A 26 -10.42 0.52 -4.82
C PRO A 26 -11.81 0.71 -4.22
N GLU A 27 -12.09 0.08 -3.08
CA GLU A 27 -13.37 0.23 -2.36
C GLU A 27 -13.57 1.63 -1.77
N VAL A 28 -12.49 2.32 -1.37
CA VAL A 28 -12.56 3.71 -0.87
C VAL A 28 -12.84 4.66 -2.03
N VAL A 29 -12.16 4.47 -3.16
CA VAL A 29 -12.38 5.26 -4.38
C VAL A 29 -13.81 5.10 -4.90
N LYS A 30 -14.35 3.87 -4.83
CA LYS A 30 -15.73 3.55 -5.23
C LYS A 30 -16.77 3.95 -4.18
N GLN A 31 -16.39 4.67 -3.12
CA GLN A 31 -17.27 5.10 -2.02
C GLN A 31 -18.06 3.94 -1.39
N LYS A 32 -17.49 2.74 -1.38
CA LYS A 32 -18.07 1.59 -0.68
C LYS A 32 -17.70 1.65 0.79
N GLU A 33 -18.50 1.00 1.63
CA GLU A 33 -18.13 0.84 3.03
C GLU A 33 -16.79 0.12 3.16
N TYR A 34 -15.88 0.67 3.97
CA TYR A 34 -14.55 0.11 4.16
C TYR A 34 -14.19 -0.08 5.63
N GLY A 35 -13.31 -1.05 5.89
CA GLY A 35 -12.74 -1.35 7.21
C GLY A 35 -11.21 -1.20 7.22
N SER A 36 -10.54 -1.79 8.21
CA SER A 36 -9.09 -1.66 8.42
C SER A 36 -8.22 -2.22 7.27
N LYS A 37 -8.74 -3.13 6.45
CA LYS A 37 -8.00 -3.71 5.31
C LYS A 37 -7.65 -2.70 4.19
N VAL A 38 -8.15 -1.46 4.24
CA VAL A 38 -7.69 -0.40 3.34
C VAL A 38 -6.25 0.02 3.63
N ASP A 39 -5.82 -0.05 4.90
CA ASP A 39 -4.44 0.27 5.28
C ASP A 39 -3.46 -0.78 4.76
N ILE A 40 -3.92 -2.03 4.62
CA ILE A 40 -3.15 -3.14 4.02
C ILE A 40 -2.90 -2.89 2.52
N TRP A 41 -3.89 -2.35 1.82
CA TRP A 41 -3.71 -1.91 0.43
C TRP A 41 -2.69 -0.77 0.35
N SER A 42 -2.86 0.28 1.17
CA SER A 42 -1.94 1.42 1.23
C SER A 42 -0.50 0.98 1.52
N LEU A 43 -0.31 -0.02 2.39
CA LEU A 43 0.98 -0.65 2.66
C LEU A 43 1.57 -1.32 1.40
N GLY A 44 0.75 -2.03 0.63
CA GLY A 44 1.16 -2.61 -0.66
C GLY A 44 1.61 -1.55 -1.67
N ILE A 45 0.89 -0.42 -1.75
CA ILE A 45 1.28 0.71 -2.62
C ILE A 45 2.59 1.35 -2.13
N MET A 46 2.75 1.54 -0.82
CA MET A 46 4.01 2.05 -0.25
C MET A 46 5.19 1.09 -0.50
N ALA A 47 4.94 -0.22 -0.51
CA ALA A 47 5.96 -1.20 -0.89
C ALA A 47 6.35 -1.06 -2.37
N ILE A 48 5.41 -0.81 -3.27
CA ILE A 48 5.72 -0.47 -4.67
C ILE A 48 6.56 0.81 -4.74
N GLU A 49 6.19 1.85 -4.01
CA GLU A 49 6.94 3.11 -3.97
C GLU A 49 8.38 2.91 -3.48
N MET A 50 8.62 2.03 -2.50
CA MET A 50 10.00 1.68 -2.10
C MET A 50 10.81 0.98 -3.19
N ILE A 51 10.14 0.27 -4.11
CA ILE A 51 10.77 -0.48 -5.21
C ILE A 51 10.99 0.41 -6.45
N GLU A 52 10.01 1.25 -6.76
CA GLU A 52 9.94 2.02 -8.02
C GLU A 52 10.13 3.53 -7.83
N SER A 53 10.40 3.96 -6.59
CA SER A 53 10.57 5.36 -6.16
C SER A 53 9.32 6.24 -6.21
N GLU A 54 8.21 5.74 -6.77
CA GLU A 54 6.93 6.42 -6.87
C GLU A 54 5.77 5.43 -6.76
N PRO A 55 4.61 5.82 -6.22
CA PRO A 55 3.40 5.00 -6.30
C PRO A 55 2.89 4.90 -7.74
N PRO A 56 2.06 3.90 -8.05
CA PRO A 56 1.40 3.80 -9.35
C PRO A 56 0.61 5.06 -9.69
N TYR A 57 0.67 5.48 -10.96
CA TYR A 57 -0.10 6.59 -11.52
C TYR A 57 0.26 7.98 -10.96
N LEU A 58 1.42 8.17 -10.32
CA LEU A 58 1.83 9.50 -9.82
C LEU A 58 1.91 10.56 -10.94
N ASN A 59 2.25 10.15 -12.16
CA ASN A 59 2.33 11.03 -13.34
C ASN A 59 0.96 11.30 -14.00
N GLU A 60 -0.13 10.79 -13.42
CA GLU A 60 -1.49 11.00 -13.92
C GLU A 60 -2.22 12.05 -13.09
N GLU A 61 -3.10 12.81 -13.75
CA GLU A 61 -3.99 13.75 -13.05
C GLU A 61 -4.81 13.01 -11.97
N PRO A 62 -5.05 13.61 -10.78
CA PRO A 62 -5.69 12.94 -9.65
C PRO A 62 -7.00 12.22 -9.99
N LEU A 63 -7.86 12.84 -10.80
CA LEU A 63 -9.12 12.22 -11.24
C LEU A 63 -8.91 11.01 -12.15
N LYS A 64 -7.91 11.06 -13.03
CA LYS A 64 -7.53 9.93 -13.89
C LYS A 64 -6.91 8.80 -13.06
N ALA A 65 -6.08 9.11 -12.08
CA ALA A 65 -5.54 8.12 -11.15
C ALA A 65 -6.65 7.40 -10.37
N LEU A 66 -7.64 8.14 -9.84
CA LEU A 66 -8.82 7.54 -9.18
C LEU A 66 -9.58 6.60 -10.13
N TYR A 67 -9.81 7.02 -11.38
CA TYR A 67 -10.45 6.16 -12.38
C TYR A 67 -9.64 4.87 -12.62
N LEU A 68 -8.32 4.98 -12.82
CA LEU A 68 -7.45 3.83 -13.06
C LEU A 68 -7.41 2.87 -11.86
N ILE A 69 -7.38 3.38 -10.63
CA ILE A 69 -7.46 2.57 -9.40
C ILE A 69 -8.80 1.81 -9.36
N ALA A 70 -9.89 2.47 -9.71
CA ALA A 70 -11.21 1.86 -9.70
C ALA A 70 -11.39 0.77 -10.78
N THR A 71 -10.77 0.92 -11.96
CA THR A 71 -10.97 0.03 -13.11
C THR A 71 -9.92 -1.06 -13.23
N ASN A 72 -8.64 -0.75 -13.02
CA ASN A 72 -7.54 -1.71 -13.24
C ASN A 72 -7.30 -2.62 -12.05
N GLY A 73 -7.75 -2.25 -10.84
CA GLY A 73 -7.53 -3.04 -9.64
C GLY A 73 -6.04 -3.11 -9.25
N THR A 74 -5.48 -4.30 -9.15
CA THR A 74 -4.09 -4.52 -8.74
C THR A 74 -3.11 -3.88 -9.74
N PRO A 75 -2.26 -2.92 -9.31
CA PRO A 75 -1.25 -2.30 -10.17
C PRO A 75 -0.25 -3.31 -10.73
N ARG A 76 0.27 -3.03 -11.93
CA ARG A 76 1.36 -3.81 -12.54
C ARG A 76 2.71 -3.22 -12.17
N LEU A 77 3.65 -4.09 -11.80
CA LEU A 77 5.04 -3.71 -11.52
C LEU A 77 5.78 -3.48 -12.84
N LYS A 78 6.69 -2.50 -12.88
CA LYS A 78 7.50 -2.16 -14.06
C LYS A 78 8.52 -3.26 -14.41
N LYS A 79 9.09 -3.92 -13.40
CA LYS A 79 10.13 -4.96 -13.52
C LYS A 79 9.91 -6.14 -12.55
N PRO A 80 8.82 -6.90 -12.69
CA PRO A 80 8.46 -7.98 -11.76
C PRO A 80 9.50 -9.11 -11.69
N GLU A 81 10.29 -9.31 -12.75
CA GLU A 81 11.38 -10.28 -12.82
C GLU A 81 12.56 -9.94 -11.90
N ALA A 82 12.76 -8.66 -11.58
CA ALA A 82 13.81 -8.20 -10.68
C ALA A 82 13.50 -8.43 -9.19
N LEU A 83 12.27 -8.86 -8.88
CA LEU A 83 11.78 -8.99 -7.50
C LEU A 83 11.78 -10.45 -7.05
N SER A 84 12.10 -10.65 -5.76
CA SER A 84 12.05 -11.97 -5.14
C SER A 84 10.63 -12.54 -5.13
N LYS A 85 10.53 -13.87 -5.05
CA LYS A 85 9.24 -14.57 -4.99
C LYS A 85 8.47 -14.18 -3.74
N GLU A 86 9.18 -13.99 -2.63
CA GLU A 86 8.65 -13.65 -1.32
C GLU A 86 8.02 -12.26 -1.33
N LEU A 87 8.70 -11.27 -1.94
CA LEU A 87 8.16 -9.92 -2.08
C LEU A 87 6.95 -9.89 -3.01
N LYS A 88 6.99 -10.61 -4.13
CA LYS A 88 5.81 -10.74 -5.02
C LYS A 88 4.62 -11.39 -4.31
N SER A 89 4.87 -12.42 -3.51
CA SER A 89 3.85 -13.06 -2.67
C SER A 89 3.27 -12.09 -1.64
N PHE A 90 4.12 -11.28 -1.01
CA PHE A 90 3.68 -10.27 -0.05
C PHE A 90 2.79 -9.20 -0.73
N LEU A 91 3.22 -8.69 -1.88
CA LEU A 91 2.46 -7.70 -2.64
C LEU A 91 1.10 -8.25 -3.10
N SER A 92 1.01 -9.53 -3.51
CA SER A 92 -0.24 -10.10 -4.01
C SER A 92 -1.33 -10.19 -2.95
N VAL A 93 -0.96 -10.48 -1.69
CA VAL A 93 -1.92 -10.53 -0.57
C VAL A 93 -2.29 -9.14 -0.03
N CYS A 94 -1.38 -8.16 -0.15
CA CYS A 94 -1.66 -6.76 0.19
C CYS A 94 -2.58 -6.08 -0.84
N LEU A 95 -2.33 -6.31 -2.13
CA LEU A 95 -3.00 -5.64 -3.26
C LEU A 95 -4.12 -6.48 -3.87
N CYS A 96 -4.75 -7.35 -3.07
CA CYS A 96 -5.93 -8.09 -3.47
C CYS A 96 -7.15 -7.15 -3.54
N VAL A 97 -7.81 -7.10 -4.70
CA VAL A 97 -8.97 -6.22 -4.91
C VAL A 97 -10.18 -6.67 -4.09
N ASP A 98 -10.38 -7.98 -3.95
CA ASP A 98 -11.41 -8.51 -3.06
C ASP A 98 -10.98 -8.34 -1.60
N VAL A 99 -11.71 -7.50 -0.87
CA VAL A 99 -11.45 -7.19 0.55
C VAL A 99 -11.54 -8.43 1.44
N LYS A 100 -12.39 -9.41 1.09
CA LYS A 100 -12.49 -10.66 1.87
C LYS A 100 -11.20 -11.46 1.77
N SER A 101 -10.63 -11.54 0.56
CA SER A 101 -9.40 -12.25 0.26
C SER A 101 -8.11 -11.49 0.59
N ARG A 102 -8.16 -10.16 0.71
CA ARG A 102 -7.00 -9.33 1.12
C ARG A 102 -6.55 -9.70 2.54
N ALA A 103 -5.25 -9.78 2.77
CA ALA A 103 -4.73 -10.14 4.10
C ALA A 103 -5.12 -9.09 5.18
N THR A 104 -5.17 -9.55 6.43
CA THR A 104 -5.19 -8.72 7.64
C THR A 104 -3.78 -8.39 8.09
N ALA A 105 -3.63 -7.40 8.97
CA ALA A 105 -2.33 -7.06 9.57
C ALA A 105 -1.72 -8.24 10.35
N GLU A 106 -2.55 -9.03 11.02
CA GLU A 106 -2.11 -10.21 11.78
C GLU A 106 -1.57 -11.31 10.86
N GLU A 107 -2.23 -11.57 9.74
CA GLU A 107 -1.76 -12.52 8.73
C GLU A 107 -0.45 -12.03 8.09
N LEU A 108 -0.35 -10.74 7.75
CA LEU A 108 0.88 -10.16 7.20
C LEU A 108 2.05 -10.29 8.16
N GLY A 109 1.84 -10.09 9.47
CA GLY A 109 2.87 -10.23 10.49
C GLY A 109 3.54 -11.61 10.52
N ARG A 110 2.88 -12.64 9.96
CA ARG A 110 3.39 -14.01 9.85
C ARG A 110 3.96 -14.35 8.47
N HIS A 111 3.84 -13.45 7.49
CA HIS A 111 4.25 -13.68 6.11
C HIS A 111 5.78 -13.81 6.00
N ASP A 112 6.25 -14.75 5.17
CA ASP A 112 7.68 -15.10 5.07
C ASP A 112 8.58 -13.93 4.68
N PHE A 113 8.08 -13.02 3.84
CA PHE A 113 8.78 -11.76 3.50
C PHE A 113 9.16 -10.92 4.73
N LEU A 114 8.33 -10.88 5.78
CA LEU A 114 8.66 -10.10 6.98
C LEU A 114 9.65 -10.81 7.90
N LYS A 115 9.88 -12.12 7.71
CA LYS A 115 10.92 -12.86 8.43
C LYS A 115 12.32 -12.52 7.92
N THR A 116 12.43 -11.94 6.72
CA THR A 116 13.71 -11.48 6.15
C THR A 116 14.05 -10.03 6.52
N GLY A 117 13.47 -9.51 7.60
CA GLY A 117 13.74 -8.16 8.09
C GLY A 117 15.22 -7.95 8.40
N CYS A 118 15.73 -6.77 8.09
CA CYS A 118 17.12 -6.40 8.33
C CYS A 118 17.31 -5.71 9.69
N ASN A 119 18.56 -5.62 10.13
CA ASN A 119 18.90 -4.89 11.36
C ASN A 119 18.53 -3.40 11.19
N PRO A 120 17.87 -2.77 12.18
CA PRO A 120 17.53 -1.33 12.14
C PRO A 120 18.70 -0.40 11.80
N ASN A 121 19.95 -0.79 12.11
CA ASN A 121 21.15 -0.03 11.75
C ASN A 121 21.35 0.12 10.24
N MET A 122 20.87 -0.82 9.42
CA MET A 122 20.93 -0.70 7.96
C MET A 122 20.04 0.45 7.45
N LEU A 123 18.95 0.75 8.15
CA LEU A 123 18.12 1.92 7.82
C LEU A 123 18.86 3.23 8.12
N ALA A 124 19.71 3.27 9.16
CA ALA A 124 20.49 4.44 9.50
C ALA A 124 21.49 4.80 8.38
N GLU A 125 22.04 3.81 7.67
CA GLU A 125 22.93 4.04 6.52
C GLU A 125 22.18 4.68 5.35
N LEU A 126 20.97 4.19 5.03
CA LEU A 126 20.11 4.79 3.99
C LEU A 126 19.74 6.25 4.31
N LEU A 127 19.46 6.56 5.58
CA LEU A 127 19.18 7.91 6.03
C LEU A 127 20.38 8.85 5.91
N ARG A 128 21.60 8.34 6.15
CA ARG A 128 22.85 9.09 5.98
C ARG A 128 23.13 9.39 4.51
N PHE A 129 22.95 8.41 3.63
CA PHE A 129 23.08 8.59 2.19
C PHE A 129 22.20 9.74 1.69
N ARG A 130 20.91 9.76 2.07
CA ARG A 130 19.98 10.83 1.68
C ARG A 130 20.41 12.22 2.17
N LYS A 131 21.05 12.33 3.33
CA LYS A 131 21.57 13.61 3.84
C LYS A 131 22.79 14.11 3.06
N GLN A 132 23.57 13.21 2.47
CA GLN A 132 24.78 13.54 1.70
C GLN A 132 24.48 13.80 0.22
N SER A 133 23.49 13.13 -0.36
CA SER A 133 23.06 13.33 -1.75
C SER A 133 22.16 14.56 -1.99
N GLY A 134 21.91 15.36 -0.94
CA GLY A 134 21.15 16.60 -0.99
C GLY A 134 22.00 17.87 -1.13
N HIS A 135 23.19 17.78 -1.75
CA HIS A 135 24.01 18.91 -2.19
C HIS A 135 24.22 18.81 -3.70
#